data_AF-A0A4Y8HX81-F1
#
_entry.id   AF-A0A4Y8HX81-F1
#
_cell.length_a   1.000
_cell.length_b   1.000
_cell.length_c   1.000
_cell.angle_alpha   90.00
_cell.angle_beta   90.00
_cell.angle_gamma   90.00
#
_symmetry.space_group_name_H-M   'P 1'
#
loop_
_entity.id
_entity.type
_entity.pdbx_description
1 polymer ?
#
loop_
_entity_poly.entity_id
_entity_poly.type
_entity_poly.pdbx_seq_one_letter_code
_entity_poly.pdbx_strand_id
1 'polypeptide(L)'
;MKIKSIHILLAIIIIIGGGILLASELDLYNTTRVKSPRKTVEGFYDIYDIRGSHTLEEIEKYYQLPASSVIKAFGLRPDTNPNFFQLKDMKEIFEPVELEEEEYVVETDTVKVFASLYLKIPYVSDETFYLPGKTVNYLIENDKLTGEEKEYWQGHTFKLEYLDSKYFTASKFSKIVVEEAEGFKVTGRTTVQELLNGGITEEKFEEVSGFKVPEDKSVLVRDFVIDKGLGFGEIKDKLAE
;
A
#
# COMPACT_ATOMS: atom_id res chain seq x y z
N MET A 1 -15.21 -61.68 -41.64
CA MET A 1 -15.93 -61.76 -40.34
C MET A 1 -16.82 -60.52 -40.23
N LYS A 2 -18.15 -60.65 -40.09
CA LYS A 2 -19.04 -59.49 -39.97
C LYS A 2 -18.93 -58.95 -38.55
N ILE A 3 -18.43 -57.73 -38.38
CA ILE A 3 -18.35 -57.08 -37.07
C ILE A 3 -19.78 -56.77 -36.62
N LYS A 4 -20.18 -57.29 -35.46
CA LYS A 4 -21.50 -56.99 -34.88
C LYS A 4 -21.46 -55.61 -34.24
N SER A 5 -22.57 -54.87 -34.32
CA SER A 5 -22.72 -53.50 -33.79
C SER A 5 -22.22 -53.32 -32.35
N ILE A 6 -22.34 -54.36 -31.50
CA ILE A 6 -21.86 -54.34 -30.12
C ILE A 6 -20.34 -54.14 -29.98
N HIS A 7 -19.54 -54.66 -30.92
CA HIS A 7 -18.08 -54.50 -30.88
C HIS A 7 -17.68 -53.08 -31.30
N ILE A 8 -18.44 -52.47 -32.21
CA ILE A 8 -18.25 -51.08 -32.61
C ILE A 8 -18.57 -50.15 -31.44
N LEU A 9 -19.67 -50.40 -30.72
CA LEU A 9 -20.03 -49.64 -29.53
C LEU A 9 -18.95 -49.70 -28.44
N LEU A 10 -18.44 -50.90 -28.14
CA LEU A 10 -17.35 -51.10 -27.17
C LEU A 10 -16.07 -50.39 -27.60
N ALA A 11 -15.70 -50.47 -28.88
CA ALA A 11 -14.52 -49.78 -29.40
C ALA A 11 -14.64 -48.25 -29.25
N ILE A 12 -15.81 -47.68 -29.52
CA ILE A 12 -16.04 -46.24 -29.37
C ILE A 12 -15.87 -45.80 -27.90
N ILE A 13 -16.44 -46.54 -26.96
CA ILE A 13 -16.32 -46.22 -25.52
C ILE A 13 -14.87 -46.28 -25.07
N ILE A 14 -14.11 -47.29 -25.52
CA ILE A 14 -12.70 -47.44 -25.19
C ILE A 14 -11.85 -46.33 -25.82
N ILE A 15 -12.12 -45.94 -27.06
CA ILE A 15 -11.38 -44.88 -27.74
C ILE A 15 -11.65 -43.52 -27.09
N ILE A 16 -12.91 -43.21 -26.78
CA ILE A 16 -13.28 -41.94 -26.15
C ILE A 16 -12.76 -41.90 -24.71
N GLY A 17 -13.09 -42.90 -23.89
CA GLY A 17 -12.68 -42.96 -22.49
C GLY A 17 -11.17 -43.07 -22.32
N GLY A 18 -10.51 -43.90 -23.14
CA GLY A 18 -9.06 -44.03 -23.16
C GLY A 18 -8.36 -42.77 -23.66
N GLY A 19 -8.93 -42.10 -24.68
CA GLY A 19 -8.42 -40.82 -25.16
C GLY A 19 -8.48 -39.72 -24.09
N ILE A 20 -9.59 -39.64 -23.34
CA ILE A 20 -9.75 -38.68 -22.24
C ILE A 20 -8.78 -38.98 -21.09
N LEU A 21 -8.64 -40.25 -20.69
CA LEU A 21 -7.69 -40.65 -19.64
C LEU A 21 -6.24 -40.34 -20.03
N LEU A 22 -5.85 -40.65 -21.27
CA LEU A 22 -4.50 -40.34 -21.77
C LEU A 22 -4.28 -38.83 -21.88
N ALA A 23 -5.27 -38.07 -22.36
CA ALA A 23 -5.17 -36.62 -22.42
C ALA A 23 -5.10 -35.97 -21.03
N SER A 24 -5.75 -36.58 -20.03
CA SER A 24 -5.69 -36.13 -18.63
C SER A 24 -4.34 -36.41 -18.00
N GLU A 25 -3.74 -37.57 -18.24
CA GLU A 25 -2.41 -37.93 -17.74
C GLU A 25 -1.30 -37.09 -18.39
N LEU A 26 -1.45 -36.79 -19.68
CA LEU A 26 -0.54 -35.95 -20.45
C LEU A 26 -0.80 -34.44 -20.24
N ASP A 27 -1.72 -34.09 -19.35
CA ASP A 27 -2.09 -32.71 -19.01
C ASP A 27 -2.43 -31.85 -20.26
N LEU A 28 -2.94 -32.49 -21.33
CA LEU A 28 -3.26 -31.83 -22.61
C LEU A 28 -4.45 -30.87 -22.50
N TYR A 29 -5.17 -30.91 -21.38
CA TYR A 29 -6.23 -29.96 -21.05
C TYR A 29 -5.72 -28.68 -20.36
N ASN A 30 -4.43 -28.62 -20.00
CA ASN A 30 -3.88 -27.48 -19.29
C ASN A 30 -3.57 -26.35 -20.28
N THR A 31 -4.60 -25.61 -20.66
CA THR A 31 -4.47 -24.37 -21.43
C THR A 31 -4.04 -23.23 -20.52
N THR A 32 -2.96 -23.42 -19.74
CA THR A 32 -2.38 -22.32 -18.98
C THR A 32 -1.78 -21.35 -19.99
N ARG A 33 -2.55 -20.30 -20.35
CA ARG A 33 -2.00 -19.18 -21.10
C ARG A 33 -0.96 -18.54 -20.20
N VAL A 34 0.32 -18.88 -20.38
CA VAL A 34 1.43 -18.19 -19.73
C VAL A 34 1.44 -16.77 -20.30
N LYS A 35 0.70 -15.87 -19.66
CA LYS A 35 0.66 -14.44 -19.97
C LYS A 35 1.91 -13.78 -19.41
N SER A 36 3.09 -14.21 -19.83
CA SER A 36 4.30 -13.44 -19.55
C SER A 36 4.29 -12.19 -20.43
N PRO A 37 4.56 -10.98 -19.90
CA PRO A 37 4.64 -9.77 -20.71
C PRO A 37 5.74 -9.88 -21.77
N ARG A 38 5.68 -9.05 -22.82
CA ARG A 38 6.76 -8.95 -23.79
C ARG A 38 7.99 -8.33 -23.12
N LYS A 39 9.17 -8.77 -23.56
CA LYS A 39 10.44 -8.14 -23.19
C LYS A 39 10.86 -7.10 -24.23
N THR A 40 11.43 -6.00 -23.78
CA THR A 40 12.13 -4.99 -24.58
C THR A 40 13.40 -5.58 -25.19
N VAL A 41 14.02 -4.84 -26.10
CA VAL A 41 15.32 -5.19 -26.72
C VAL A 41 16.42 -5.39 -25.66
N GLU A 42 16.30 -4.69 -24.53
CA GLU A 42 17.23 -4.75 -23.39
C GLU A 42 16.91 -5.91 -22.42
N GLY A 43 15.86 -6.69 -22.68
CA GLY A 43 15.49 -7.86 -21.90
C GLY A 43 14.60 -7.58 -20.68
N PHE A 44 14.28 -6.32 -20.40
CA PHE A 44 13.29 -5.92 -19.39
C PHE A 44 11.87 -6.15 -19.89
N TYR A 45 10.90 -6.32 -19.01
CA TYR A 45 9.50 -6.41 -19.44
C TYR A 45 8.96 -5.02 -19.81
N ASP A 46 8.16 -4.96 -20.87
CA ASP A 46 7.65 -3.72 -21.44
C ASP A 46 6.49 -3.14 -20.60
N ILE A 47 6.63 -1.89 -20.15
CA ILE A 47 5.62 -1.17 -19.33
C ILE A 47 4.27 -1.08 -20.05
N TYR A 48 4.26 -1.00 -21.39
CA TYR A 48 3.01 -0.99 -22.17
C TYR A 48 2.17 -2.25 -21.95
N ASP A 49 2.80 -3.37 -21.57
CA ASP A 49 2.10 -4.63 -21.29
C ASP A 49 1.51 -4.73 -19.87
N ILE A 50 1.73 -3.74 -19.00
CA ILE A 50 1.04 -3.66 -17.71
C ILE A 50 -0.46 -3.49 -17.98
N ARG A 51 -1.28 -4.36 -17.38
CA ARG A 51 -2.73 -4.40 -17.60
C ARG A 51 -3.46 -4.26 -16.29
N GLY A 52 -4.68 -3.74 -16.34
CA GLY A 52 -5.53 -3.61 -15.17
C GLY A 52 -5.81 -4.95 -14.46
N SER A 53 -5.76 -6.07 -15.17
CA SER A 53 -5.93 -7.40 -14.56
C SER A 53 -4.71 -7.90 -13.79
N HIS A 54 -3.54 -7.25 -13.92
CA HIS A 54 -2.35 -7.66 -13.20
C HIS A 54 -2.49 -7.33 -11.71
N THR A 55 -2.04 -8.27 -10.90
CA THR A 55 -1.91 -8.12 -9.45
C THR A 55 -0.60 -7.42 -9.08
N LEU A 56 -0.50 -6.82 -7.90
CA LEU A 56 0.76 -6.22 -7.45
C LEU A 56 1.89 -7.26 -7.36
N GLU A 57 1.58 -8.51 -7.02
CA GLU A 57 2.55 -9.62 -7.03
C GLU A 57 3.09 -9.89 -8.45
N GLU A 58 2.22 -9.92 -9.45
CA GLU A 58 2.64 -10.10 -10.85
C GLU A 58 3.49 -8.92 -11.33
N ILE A 59 3.13 -7.70 -10.92
CA ILE A 59 3.91 -6.50 -11.23
C ILE A 59 5.31 -6.58 -10.62
N GLU A 60 5.42 -6.97 -9.36
CA GLU A 60 6.71 -7.18 -8.70
C GLU A 60 7.52 -8.28 -9.37
N LYS A 61 6.89 -9.42 -9.68
CA LYS A 61 7.54 -10.57 -10.30
C LYS A 61 8.09 -10.27 -11.69
N TYR A 62 7.31 -9.62 -12.55
CA TYR A 62 7.72 -9.38 -13.93
C TYR A 62 8.53 -8.10 -14.06
N TYR A 63 8.10 -7.00 -13.47
CA TYR A 63 8.70 -5.68 -13.70
C TYR A 63 9.73 -5.30 -12.65
N GLN A 64 9.89 -6.10 -11.59
CA GLN A 64 10.79 -5.80 -10.47
C GLN A 64 10.41 -4.50 -9.74
N LEU A 65 9.14 -4.09 -9.85
CA LEU A 65 8.57 -2.97 -9.11
C LEU A 65 7.97 -3.49 -7.79
N PRO A 66 8.56 -3.18 -6.62
CA PRO A 66 8.08 -3.74 -5.36
C PRO A 66 6.61 -3.39 -5.11
N ALA A 67 5.78 -4.37 -4.75
CA ALA A 67 4.37 -4.13 -4.43
C ALA A 67 4.21 -3.10 -3.31
N SER A 68 5.12 -3.14 -2.32
CA SER A 68 5.17 -2.19 -1.23
C SER A 68 5.40 -0.73 -1.67
N SER A 69 6.11 -0.52 -2.79
CA SER A 69 6.33 0.81 -3.34
C SER A 69 5.03 1.39 -3.91
N VAL A 70 4.25 0.59 -4.64
CA VAL A 70 2.93 1.01 -5.13
C VAL A 70 1.97 1.28 -3.97
N ILE A 71 1.93 0.39 -2.98
CA ILE A 71 1.07 0.55 -1.78
C ILE A 71 1.38 1.86 -1.06
N LYS A 72 2.66 2.15 -0.82
CA LYS A 72 3.07 3.38 -0.11
C LYS A 72 2.84 4.63 -0.94
N ALA A 73 3.26 4.62 -2.21
CA ALA A 73 3.22 5.79 -3.09
C ALA A 73 1.79 6.28 -3.29
N PHE A 74 0.87 5.37 -3.61
CA PHE A 74 -0.54 5.68 -3.82
C PHE A 74 -1.36 5.72 -2.52
N GLY A 75 -0.74 5.43 -1.37
CA GLY A 75 -1.41 5.44 -0.08
C GLY A 75 -2.47 4.37 0.11
N LEU A 76 -2.36 3.24 -0.59
CA LEU A 76 -3.21 2.07 -0.34
C LEU A 76 -3.06 1.59 1.11
N ARG A 77 -4.03 0.79 1.56
CA ARG A 77 -3.99 0.23 2.91
C ARG A 77 -2.71 -0.61 3.12
N PRO A 78 -2.06 -0.50 4.29
CA PRO A 78 -0.86 -1.28 4.58
C PRO A 78 -1.07 -2.80 4.57
N ASP A 79 -2.31 -3.26 4.77
CA ASP A 79 -2.71 -4.67 4.73
C ASP A 79 -3.24 -5.12 3.36
N THR A 80 -3.13 -4.28 2.32
CA THR A 80 -3.43 -4.67 0.94
C THR A 80 -2.60 -5.89 0.54
N ASN A 81 -3.27 -6.98 0.19
CA ASN A 81 -2.62 -8.21 -0.23
C ASN A 81 -2.19 -8.13 -1.72
N PRO A 82 -0.87 -8.20 -2.02
CA PRO A 82 -0.39 -8.08 -3.40
C PRO A 82 -0.91 -9.13 -4.37
N ASN A 83 -1.29 -10.32 -3.88
CA ASN A 83 -1.73 -11.45 -4.71
C ASN A 83 -3.17 -11.28 -5.20
N PHE A 84 -3.95 -10.41 -4.56
CA PHE A 84 -5.37 -10.22 -4.88
C PHE A 84 -5.67 -8.82 -5.42
N PHE A 85 -4.88 -7.82 -5.06
CA PHE A 85 -5.11 -6.45 -5.49
C PHE A 85 -4.75 -6.28 -6.98
N GLN A 86 -5.74 -6.00 -7.82
CA GLN A 86 -5.53 -5.75 -9.25
C GLN A 86 -5.46 -4.26 -9.55
N LEU A 87 -4.65 -3.86 -10.53
CA LEU A 87 -4.47 -2.44 -10.88
C LEU A 87 -5.76 -1.76 -11.35
N LYS A 88 -6.68 -2.51 -11.97
CA LYS A 88 -7.99 -1.98 -12.40
C LYS A 88 -8.87 -1.55 -11.22
N ASP A 89 -8.59 -2.05 -10.01
CA ASP A 89 -9.39 -1.79 -8.82
C ASP A 89 -9.07 -0.39 -8.25
N MET A 90 -8.00 0.27 -8.71
CA MET A 90 -7.63 1.62 -8.25
C MET A 90 -8.71 2.67 -8.49
N LYS A 91 -9.41 2.58 -9.62
CA LYS A 91 -10.53 3.49 -9.95
C LYS A 91 -11.74 3.33 -9.02
N GLU A 92 -11.82 2.24 -8.27
CA GLU A 92 -12.89 1.99 -7.30
C GLU A 92 -12.52 2.53 -5.91
N ILE A 93 -11.26 2.96 -5.71
CA ILE A 93 -10.71 3.41 -4.43
C ILE A 93 -10.66 4.93 -4.36
N PHE A 94 -10.33 5.58 -5.47
CA PHE A 94 -10.03 7.02 -5.50
C PHE A 94 -11.08 7.82 -6.25
N GLU A 95 -11.43 8.98 -5.72
CA GLU A 95 -12.33 9.91 -6.41
C GLU A 95 -11.64 10.46 -7.68
N PRO A 96 -12.37 10.58 -8.79
CA PRO A 96 -11.91 11.36 -9.93
C PRO A 96 -11.62 12.79 -9.51
N VAL A 97 -10.62 13.41 -10.14
CA VAL A 97 -10.22 14.79 -9.86
C VAL A 97 -10.34 15.61 -11.13
N GLU A 98 -11.01 16.77 -11.05
CA GLU A 98 -11.07 17.70 -12.17
C GLU A 98 -9.70 18.39 -12.35
N LEU A 99 -9.04 18.12 -13.48
CA LEU A 99 -7.77 18.71 -13.88
C LEU A 99 -7.91 19.22 -15.31
N GLU A 100 -7.55 20.49 -15.54
CA GLU A 100 -7.58 21.11 -16.88
C GLU A 100 -8.92 20.94 -17.63
N GLU A 101 -10.04 21.05 -16.90
CA GLU A 101 -11.41 20.88 -17.43
C GLU A 101 -11.77 19.42 -17.84
N GLU A 102 -10.93 18.45 -17.48
CA GLU A 102 -11.17 17.01 -17.68
C GLU A 102 -11.18 16.24 -16.34
N GLU A 103 -11.94 15.15 -16.28
CA GLU A 103 -11.93 14.25 -15.11
C GLU A 103 -10.73 13.30 -15.20
N TYR A 104 -9.77 13.46 -14.31
CA TYR A 104 -8.63 12.57 -14.18
C TYR A 104 -8.95 11.42 -13.22
N VAL A 105 -8.82 10.18 -13.71
CA VAL A 105 -9.06 8.96 -12.92
C VAL A 105 -7.75 8.25 -12.64
N VAL A 106 -7.54 7.86 -11.37
CA VAL A 106 -6.37 7.05 -11.01
C VAL A 106 -6.59 5.60 -11.44
N GLU A 107 -5.84 5.18 -12.45
CA GLU A 107 -6.00 3.87 -13.06
C GLU A 107 -4.67 3.21 -13.43
N THR A 108 -4.73 2.16 -14.25
CA THR A 108 -3.57 1.36 -14.64
C THR A 108 -2.49 2.20 -15.30
N ASP A 109 -2.86 3.20 -16.11
CA ASP A 109 -1.89 4.03 -16.82
C ASP A 109 -1.17 5.00 -15.87
N THR A 110 -1.83 5.48 -14.82
CA THR A 110 -1.16 6.19 -13.72
C THR A 110 -0.07 5.33 -13.06
N VAL A 111 -0.32 4.01 -12.92
CA VAL A 111 0.68 3.07 -12.40
C VAL A 111 1.80 2.80 -13.40
N LYS A 112 1.54 2.79 -14.71
CA LYS A 112 2.58 2.68 -15.75
C LYS A 112 3.54 3.86 -15.70
N VAL A 113 3.01 5.07 -15.55
CA VAL A 113 3.83 6.28 -15.37
C VAL A 113 4.64 6.19 -14.08
N PHE A 114 4.04 5.77 -12.97
CA PHE A 114 4.81 5.54 -11.75
C PHE A 114 5.94 4.52 -11.95
N ALA A 115 5.64 3.39 -12.61
CA ALA A 115 6.61 2.32 -12.88
C ALA A 115 7.76 2.81 -13.77
N SER A 116 7.48 3.63 -14.78
CA SER A 116 8.48 4.17 -15.69
C SER A 116 9.48 5.05 -14.96
N LEU A 117 8.98 5.94 -14.10
CA LEU A 117 9.81 6.83 -13.28
C LEU A 117 10.60 6.06 -12.22
N TYR A 118 9.97 5.07 -11.57
CA TYR A 118 10.60 4.28 -10.52
C TYR A 118 11.73 3.38 -11.04
N LEU A 119 11.49 2.73 -12.19
CA LEU A 119 12.41 1.77 -12.80
C LEU A 119 13.37 2.40 -13.81
N LYS A 120 13.17 3.67 -14.18
CA LYS A 120 13.88 4.36 -15.27
C LYS A 120 13.75 3.63 -16.62
N ILE A 121 12.57 3.06 -16.88
CA ILE A 121 12.22 2.44 -18.16
C ILE A 121 11.30 3.41 -18.91
N PRO A 122 11.60 3.79 -20.17
CA PRO A 122 10.78 4.75 -20.90
C PRO A 122 9.33 4.29 -21.08
N TYR A 123 8.41 5.22 -20.83
CA TYR A 123 6.99 5.08 -21.15
C TYR A 123 6.52 6.43 -21.68
N VAL A 124 6.17 6.48 -22.96
CA VAL A 124 5.66 7.67 -23.63
C VAL A 124 4.15 7.51 -23.76
N SER A 125 3.41 8.51 -23.28
CA SER A 125 1.99 8.65 -23.58
C SER A 125 1.78 9.92 -24.38
N ASP A 126 0.74 9.91 -25.21
CA ASP A 126 0.33 11.07 -26.01
C ASP A 126 -0.48 12.08 -25.16
N GLU A 127 -0.87 11.69 -23.94
CA GLU A 127 -1.62 12.48 -22.99
C GLU A 127 -0.72 13.07 -21.90
N THR A 128 -1.10 14.23 -21.36
CA THR A 128 -0.45 14.81 -20.18
C THR A 128 -0.89 14.02 -18.94
N PHE A 129 0.08 13.47 -18.20
CA PHE A 129 -0.20 12.74 -16.96
C PHE A 129 0.03 13.60 -15.73
N TYR A 130 -0.85 13.43 -14.75
CA TYR A 130 -0.65 13.92 -13.40
C TYR A 130 -0.44 12.73 -12.45
N LEU A 131 0.31 12.97 -11.39
CA LEU A 131 0.48 11.99 -10.33
C LEU A 131 -0.05 12.54 -8.99
N PRO A 132 -0.54 11.68 -8.09
CA PRO A 132 -0.81 12.10 -6.72
C PRO A 132 0.43 12.77 -6.11
N GLY A 133 0.26 13.87 -5.39
CA GLY A 133 1.38 14.56 -4.73
C GLY A 133 2.17 13.63 -3.79
N LYS A 134 1.46 12.71 -3.13
CA LYS A 134 2.08 11.65 -2.31
C LYS A 134 2.96 10.70 -3.13
N THR A 135 2.54 10.34 -4.33
CA THR A 135 3.29 9.47 -5.25
C THR A 135 4.57 10.18 -5.71
N VAL A 136 4.49 11.46 -6.07
CA VAL A 136 5.67 12.25 -6.46
C VAL A 136 6.64 12.40 -5.29
N ASN A 137 6.15 12.73 -4.10
CA ASN A 137 6.99 12.80 -2.90
C ASN A 137 7.68 11.47 -2.61
N TYR A 138 6.96 10.36 -2.70
CA TYR A 138 7.54 9.02 -2.53
C TYR A 138 8.67 8.76 -3.53
N LEU A 139 8.50 9.13 -4.80
CA LEU A 139 9.55 8.98 -5.81
C LEU A 139 10.78 9.86 -5.50
N ILE A 140 10.59 11.08 -5.01
CA ILE A 140 11.68 11.99 -4.61
C ILE A 140 12.43 11.43 -3.40
N GLU A 141 11.71 11.00 -2.36
CA GLU A 141 12.27 10.45 -1.12
C GLU A 141 13.07 9.15 -1.34
N ASN A 142 12.79 8.44 -2.43
CA ASN A 142 13.48 7.20 -2.81
C ASN A 142 14.47 7.42 -3.98
N ASP A 143 14.90 8.66 -4.21
CA ASP A 143 15.89 9.05 -5.22
C ASP A 143 15.53 8.61 -6.66
N LYS A 144 14.22 8.51 -6.96
CA LYS A 144 13.72 8.13 -8.29
C LYS A 144 13.46 9.35 -9.18
N LEU A 145 13.29 10.53 -8.61
CA LEU A 145 13.12 11.79 -9.34
C LEU A 145 14.18 12.80 -8.93
N THR A 146 14.93 13.31 -9.90
CA THR A 146 16.03 14.25 -9.69
C THR A 146 16.06 15.32 -10.79
N GLY A 147 16.63 16.50 -10.50
CA GLY A 147 16.83 17.55 -11.50
C GLY A 147 15.53 18.05 -12.13
N GLU A 148 15.54 18.24 -13.45
CA GLU A 148 14.41 18.76 -14.22
C GLU A 148 13.16 17.85 -14.15
N GLU A 149 13.34 16.53 -14.08
CA GLU A 149 12.22 15.59 -13.95
C GLU A 149 11.44 15.84 -12.64
N LYS A 150 12.17 16.13 -11.55
CA LYS A 150 11.55 16.43 -10.26
C LYS A 150 10.71 17.70 -10.34
N GLU A 151 11.25 18.77 -10.94
CA GLU A 151 10.53 20.04 -11.06
C GLU A 151 9.26 19.88 -11.91
N TYR A 152 9.36 19.14 -13.02
CA TYR A 152 8.19 18.81 -13.85
C TYR A 152 7.12 18.10 -13.03
N TRP A 153 7.46 16.99 -12.38
CA TRP A 153 6.47 16.20 -11.64
C TRP A 153 5.91 16.91 -10.42
N GLN A 154 6.66 17.80 -9.76
CA GLN A 154 6.13 18.62 -8.67
C GLN A 154 5.07 19.63 -9.15
N GLY A 155 5.18 20.11 -10.40
CA GLY A 155 4.18 20.96 -11.03
C GLY A 155 2.94 20.21 -11.54
N HIS A 156 3.05 18.89 -11.78
CA HIS A 156 1.98 18.05 -12.32
C HIS A 156 1.44 17.10 -11.24
N THR A 157 1.00 17.68 -10.12
CA THR A 157 0.41 16.93 -9.00
C THR A 157 -1.02 17.32 -8.69
N PHE A 158 -1.73 16.38 -8.07
CA PHE A 158 -3.05 16.62 -7.48
C PHE A 158 -3.17 15.95 -6.11
N LYS A 159 -4.19 16.36 -5.35
CA LYS A 159 -4.52 15.76 -4.06
C LYS A 159 -5.40 14.52 -4.28
N LEU A 160 -4.95 13.39 -3.76
CA LEU A 160 -5.67 12.11 -3.88
C LEU A 160 -6.73 11.98 -2.79
N GLU A 161 -7.97 11.74 -3.19
CA GLU A 161 -9.13 11.55 -2.29
C GLU A 161 -9.77 10.18 -2.52
N TYR A 162 -10.43 9.61 -1.50
CA TYR A 162 -10.96 8.23 -1.52
C TYR A 162 -12.47 8.22 -1.73
N LEU A 163 -12.97 7.36 -2.62
CA LEU A 163 -14.39 7.21 -2.99
C LEU A 163 -15.32 6.77 -1.85
N ASP A 164 -14.81 6.02 -0.87
CA ASP A 164 -15.60 5.56 0.28
C ASP A 164 -14.80 5.62 1.58
N SER A 165 -15.46 6.15 2.61
CA SER A 165 -15.06 6.11 4.02
C SER A 165 -14.68 4.71 4.56
N LYS A 166 -15.12 3.62 3.91
CA LYS A 166 -14.67 2.25 4.25
C LYS A 166 -13.19 2.00 3.94
N TYR A 167 -12.60 2.77 3.03
CA TYR A 167 -11.16 2.83 2.82
C TYR A 167 -10.46 3.87 3.73
N PHE A 168 -11.23 4.68 4.46
CA PHE A 168 -10.78 5.78 5.33
C PHE A 168 -10.42 5.35 6.76
N THR A 169 -10.55 4.06 7.13
CA THR A 169 -10.07 3.56 8.44
C THR A 169 -8.53 3.47 8.54
N ALA A 170 -7.84 4.38 7.87
CA ALA A 170 -6.42 4.68 8.00
C ALA A 170 -6.17 6.20 8.15
N SER A 171 -7.16 7.00 8.57
CA SER A 171 -6.96 8.37 9.07
C SER A 171 -6.26 8.37 10.45
N LYS A 172 -5.00 7.90 10.43
CA LYS A 172 -3.96 8.16 11.41
C LYS A 172 -2.58 8.36 10.74
N PHE A 173 -2.58 8.72 9.45
CA PHE A 173 -1.36 8.91 8.66
C PHE A 173 -1.13 10.35 8.18
N SER A 174 -1.70 11.34 8.86
CA SER A 174 -1.24 12.73 8.75
C SER A 174 -0.88 13.27 10.14
N LYS A 175 0.35 12.98 10.59
CA LYS A 175 1.16 13.88 11.44
C LYS A 175 2.63 13.39 11.51
N ILE A 176 3.35 13.49 10.39
CA ILE A 176 4.82 13.51 10.29
C ILE A 176 5.01 14.41 9.04
N VAL A 177 5.37 15.70 9.06
CA VAL A 177 6.28 16.52 9.85
C VAL A 177 5.72 17.95 9.83
N VAL A 178 5.41 18.54 10.98
CA VAL A 178 5.72 19.94 11.31
C VAL A 178 5.90 19.97 12.82
N GLU A 179 7.11 20.32 13.23
CA GLU A 179 7.48 20.67 14.58
C GLU A 179 6.76 21.98 14.94
N GLU A 180 5.68 21.89 15.71
CA GLU A 180 5.20 22.99 16.56
C GLU A 180 4.46 22.39 17.75
N ALA A 181 4.82 22.87 18.93
CA ALA A 181 4.45 22.33 20.23
C ALA A 181 2.93 22.27 20.43
N GLU A 182 2.37 21.07 20.53
CA GLU A 182 1.03 20.85 21.06
C GLU A 182 0.95 19.55 21.89
N GLY A 183 0.96 19.74 23.21
CA GLY A 183 0.32 18.93 24.25
C GLY A 183 0.52 17.41 24.22
N PHE A 184 1.48 16.91 25.00
CA PHE A 184 1.55 15.49 25.34
C PHE A 184 0.31 15.08 26.14
N LYS A 185 -0.61 14.31 25.53
CA LYS A 185 -1.87 13.91 26.17
C LYS A 185 -1.65 12.74 27.13
N VAL A 186 -1.47 13.03 28.42
CA VAL A 186 -1.38 12.02 29.48
C VAL A 186 -2.72 11.27 29.60
N THR A 187 -2.71 9.95 29.46
CA THR A 187 -3.89 9.09 29.63
C THR A 187 -3.72 8.17 30.85
N GLY A 188 -4.81 7.53 31.30
CA GLY A 188 -4.76 6.62 32.46
C GLY A 188 -3.94 5.34 32.27
N ARG A 189 -3.29 5.17 31.10
CA ARG A 189 -2.39 4.07 30.77
C ARG A 189 -0.96 4.53 30.48
N THR A 190 -0.68 5.82 30.63
CA THR A 190 0.64 6.39 30.40
C THR A 190 1.57 5.97 31.53
N THR A 191 2.68 5.32 31.17
CA THR A 191 3.77 4.97 32.11
C THR A 191 4.64 6.19 32.38
N VAL A 192 5.35 6.20 33.51
CA VAL A 192 6.31 7.26 33.84
C VAL A 192 7.39 7.37 32.75
N GLN A 193 7.82 6.24 32.17
CA GLN A 193 8.76 6.22 31.06
C GLN A 193 8.21 6.86 29.78
N GLU A 194 6.96 6.58 29.41
CA GLU A 194 6.30 7.24 28.26
C GLU A 194 6.14 8.74 28.47
N LEU A 195 5.92 9.15 29.72
CA LEU A 195 5.79 10.55 30.10
C LEU A 195 7.12 11.31 29.95
N LEU A 196 8.22 10.72 30.41
CA LEU A 196 9.56 11.27 30.23
C LEU A 196 9.99 11.28 28.76
N ASN A 197 9.70 10.21 28.01
CA ASN A 197 9.93 10.15 26.57
C ASN A 197 9.06 11.14 25.78
N GLY A 198 7.91 11.54 26.36
CA GLY A 198 6.99 12.55 25.85
C GLY A 198 7.46 14.00 26.02
N GLY A 199 8.65 14.21 26.58
CA GLY A 199 9.26 15.52 26.74
C GLY A 199 9.03 16.18 28.10
N ILE A 200 8.34 15.52 29.04
CA ILE A 200 8.18 16.03 30.40
C ILE A 200 9.42 15.65 31.21
N THR A 201 10.13 16.64 31.76
CA THR A 201 11.35 16.39 32.52
C THR A 201 11.04 15.83 33.92
N GLU A 202 12.02 15.12 34.50
CA GLU A 202 11.90 14.58 35.88
C GLU A 202 11.59 15.72 36.88
N GLU A 203 12.21 16.88 36.71
CA GLU A 203 11.97 18.08 37.53
C GLU A 203 10.51 18.57 37.45
N LYS A 204 9.90 18.56 36.27
CA LYS A 204 8.50 18.97 36.09
C LYS A 204 7.53 17.96 36.68
N PHE A 205 7.87 16.68 36.62
CA PHE A 205 7.11 15.63 37.29
C PHE A 205 7.15 15.79 38.81
N GLU A 206 8.31 16.10 39.38
CA GLU A 206 8.47 16.35 40.82
C GLU A 206 7.73 17.62 41.27
N GLU A 207 7.76 18.68 40.46
CA GLU A 207 7.02 19.93 40.73
C GLU A 207 5.50 19.71 40.75
N VAL A 208 4.98 18.95 39.78
CA VAL A 208 3.52 18.76 39.62
C VAL A 208 2.98 17.70 40.58
N SER A 209 3.73 16.61 40.80
CA SER A 209 3.29 15.52 41.69
C SER A 209 3.71 15.74 43.14
N GLY A 210 4.71 16.57 43.43
CA GLY A 210 5.29 16.75 44.76
C GLY A 210 6.14 15.57 45.25
N PHE A 211 6.37 14.56 44.39
CA PHE A 211 7.10 13.34 44.72
C PHE A 211 8.19 13.05 43.70
N LYS A 212 9.29 12.45 44.18
CA LYS A 212 10.37 11.99 43.31
C LYS A 212 9.89 10.94 42.31
N VAL A 213 10.45 10.99 41.11
CA VAL A 213 10.20 9.98 40.07
C VAL A 213 10.49 8.59 40.65
N PRO A 214 9.56 7.61 40.53
CA PRO A 214 9.79 6.27 41.04
C PRO A 214 11.00 5.62 40.36
N GLU A 215 11.79 4.85 41.13
CA GLU A 215 12.93 4.08 40.59
C GLU A 215 12.50 3.11 39.49
N ASP A 216 11.28 2.57 39.62
CA ASP A 216 10.62 1.80 38.57
C ASP A 216 9.80 2.72 37.65
N LYS A 217 10.37 3.02 36.48
CA LYS A 217 9.77 3.91 35.47
C LYS A 217 8.69 3.22 34.63
N SER A 218 8.46 1.91 34.80
CA SER A 218 7.39 1.18 34.12
C SER A 218 6.03 1.29 34.84
N VAL A 219 5.98 1.92 36.01
CA VAL A 219 4.74 2.15 36.75
C VAL A 219 3.84 3.15 36.01
N LEU A 220 2.52 2.93 36.08
CA LEU A 220 1.53 3.85 35.53
C LEU A 220 1.47 5.12 36.35
N VAL A 221 1.51 6.28 35.67
CA VAL A 221 1.44 7.61 36.32
C VAL A 221 0.15 7.72 37.14
N ARG A 222 -0.96 7.19 36.62
CA ARG A 222 -2.23 7.13 37.32
C ARG A 222 -2.14 6.38 38.64
N ASP A 223 -1.57 5.19 38.61
CA ASP A 223 -1.54 4.32 39.78
C ASP A 223 -0.56 4.85 40.83
N PHE A 224 0.57 5.41 40.39
CA PHE A 224 1.53 6.09 41.27
C PHE A 224 0.91 7.30 41.99
N VAL A 225 0.19 8.14 41.25
CA VAL A 225 -0.44 9.35 41.79
C VAL A 225 -1.60 9.00 42.74
N ILE A 226 -2.41 7.99 42.39
CA ILE A 226 -3.51 7.51 43.25
C ILE A 226 -2.96 6.86 44.53
N ASP A 227 -1.88 6.08 44.45
CA ASP A 227 -1.22 5.45 45.61
C ASP A 227 -0.70 6.49 46.62
N LYS A 228 -0.26 7.66 46.12
CA LYS A 228 0.18 8.79 46.95
C LYS A 228 -0.95 9.70 47.41
N GLY A 229 -2.21 9.33 47.15
CA GLY A 229 -3.40 10.04 47.62
C GLY A 229 -3.76 11.29 46.81
N LEU A 230 -3.26 11.40 45.58
CA LEU A 230 -3.51 12.55 44.70
C LEU A 230 -4.57 12.24 43.65
N GLY A 231 -5.34 13.26 43.26
CA GLY A 231 -6.36 13.16 42.22
C GLY A 231 -5.73 13.10 40.83
N PHE A 232 -5.82 11.96 40.16
CA PHE A 232 -5.26 11.77 38.80
C PHE A 232 -5.77 12.81 37.78
N GLY A 233 -7.02 13.28 37.91
CA GLY A 233 -7.58 14.30 37.03
C GLY A 233 -6.84 15.63 37.07
N GLU A 234 -6.50 16.12 38.27
CA GLU A 234 -5.84 17.41 38.47
C GLU A 234 -4.38 17.41 37.99
N ILE A 235 -3.72 16.26 38.13
CA ILE A 235 -2.31 16.09 37.74
C ILE A 235 -2.18 15.83 36.25
N LYS A 236 -3.13 15.11 35.66
CA LYS A 236 -3.17 14.91 34.21
C LYS A 236 -3.22 16.25 33.46
N ASP A 237 -4.04 17.19 33.93
CA ASP A 237 -4.20 18.48 33.26
C ASP A 237 -2.94 19.35 33.43
N LYS A 238 -2.28 19.31 34.60
CA LYS A 238 -1.01 20.01 34.86
C LYS A 238 0.22 19.41 34.17
N LEU A 239 0.19 18.12 33.84
CA LEU A 239 1.25 17.44 33.08
C LEU A 239 1.04 17.58 31.56
N ALA A 240 -0.15 17.97 31.11
CA ALA A 240 -0.45 18.20 29.70
C ALA A 240 -0.24 19.67 29.27
N GLU A 241 0.06 20.55 30.23
CA GLU A 241 0.43 21.97 30.08
C GLU A 241 1.95 22.12 29.98
#